data_AF-A0A1Y1RE42-F1
#
_entry.id   AF-A0A1Y1RE42-F1
#
_cell.length_a   1.000
_cell.length_b   1.000
_cell.length_c   1.000
_cell.angle_alpha   90.00
_cell.angle_beta   90.00
_cell.angle_gamma   90.00
#
_symmetry.space_group_name_H-M   'P 1'
#
loop_
_entity.id
_entity.type
_entity.pdbx_description
1 polymer ?
#
loop_
_entity_poly.entity_id
_entity_poly.type
_entity_poly.pdbx_seq_one_letter_code
_entity_poly.pdbx_strand_id
1 'polypeptide(L)'
;MTRREEEKDWGRFTVYGNDEVEEVICKQMRYVADKVIDRFVSENLVALILLGGYGRGEGGVVERQGRLMPHNNFDFCLIFDGVPISKRYQLEAAAHELSIELPKKLGVGCDFSVLDSAYLRDAPPFVIWFDMKYAHKVIIGDSRILESMPERTASDILLADAARLLLNRGTLLAINELIFKQRGENLTVSDKETIIKHTVKGIIGYGDAVLLAKGKYHQSYVEKARRFKSVDLTGVPNKAKLRQLYGTAAEFRFKPDYETYLKKDLLKWRGELVEAFEPIHLWFESVRLGKNLTWEGYLETLSEHREARPVFSSSKQKLKAAIKPFYFFLKNSIKFGPWLNRWQFRHPKDRLLAIFPAVIYPNLPMFYKKQLSKLTGSRDTENMLPIFLRLWGELGDSNFLHVLNKLKLTL
;
A
#
# COMPACT_ATOMS: atom_id res chain seq x y z
N MET A 1 -10.14 -27.72 -17.74
CA MET A 1 -10.57 -27.58 -16.34
C MET A 1 -12.02 -28.02 -16.26
N THR A 2 -12.30 -29.14 -15.60
CA THR A 2 -13.61 -29.80 -15.52
C THR A 2 -14.37 -29.35 -14.26
N ARG A 3 -15.72 -29.42 -14.29
CA ARG A 3 -16.78 -29.44 -13.23
C ARG A 3 -16.49 -29.29 -11.71
N ARG A 4 -15.24 -29.39 -11.23
CA ARG A 4 -14.83 -29.30 -9.82
C ARG A 4 -14.87 -27.89 -9.21
N GLU A 5 -15.05 -26.84 -10.00
CA GLU A 5 -15.08 -25.46 -9.45
C GLU A 5 -16.46 -25.03 -8.94
N GLU A 6 -17.55 -25.74 -9.32
CA GLU A 6 -18.91 -25.37 -8.91
C GLU A 6 -19.17 -25.57 -7.38
N GLU A 7 -18.43 -26.46 -6.72
CA GLU A 7 -18.60 -26.81 -5.29
C GLU A 7 -17.50 -26.27 -4.36
N LYS A 8 -16.60 -25.41 -4.84
CA LYS A 8 -15.49 -24.92 -4.00
C LYS A 8 -16.02 -23.99 -2.91
N ASP A 9 -16.03 -24.47 -1.67
CA ASP A 9 -16.29 -23.64 -0.49
C ASP A 9 -15.02 -22.86 -0.13
N TRP A 10 -15.07 -21.54 -0.31
CA TRP A 10 -13.99 -20.64 0.08
C TRP A 10 -14.13 -20.14 1.52
N GLY A 11 -15.18 -20.53 2.24
CA GLY A 11 -15.55 -19.98 3.54
C GLY A 11 -16.01 -18.51 3.44
N ARG A 12 -16.12 -17.85 4.59
CA ARG A 12 -16.58 -16.46 4.67
C ARG A 12 -15.58 -15.48 4.03
N PHE A 13 -16.12 -14.42 3.43
CA PHE A 13 -15.39 -13.32 2.82
C PHE A 13 -15.41 -12.04 3.66
N THR A 14 -16.34 -11.89 4.61
CA THR A 14 -16.55 -10.64 5.35
C THR A 14 -16.66 -10.82 6.86
N VAL A 15 -16.37 -9.74 7.61
CA VAL A 15 -16.53 -9.72 9.08
C VAL A 15 -17.99 -9.52 9.49
N TYR A 16 -18.66 -8.52 8.90
CA TYR A 16 -20.01 -8.09 9.28
C TYR A 16 -21.09 -8.41 8.23
N GLY A 17 -20.79 -9.25 7.25
CA GLY A 17 -21.78 -9.68 6.27
C GLY A 17 -22.78 -10.68 6.84
N ASN A 18 -23.97 -10.71 6.27
CA ASN A 18 -24.96 -11.77 6.42
C ASN A 18 -24.77 -12.83 5.31
N ASP A 19 -25.57 -13.91 5.35
CA ASP A 19 -25.46 -14.98 4.36
C ASP A 19 -25.77 -14.50 2.93
N GLU A 20 -26.64 -13.50 2.78
CA GLU A 20 -26.98 -12.90 1.48
C GLU A 20 -25.75 -12.27 0.79
N VAL A 21 -24.98 -11.42 1.49
CA VAL A 21 -23.80 -10.79 0.90
C VAL A 21 -22.66 -11.79 0.66
N GLU A 22 -22.54 -12.82 1.51
CA GLU A 22 -21.59 -13.92 1.30
C GLU A 22 -21.93 -14.71 0.03
N GLU A 23 -23.22 -15.00 -0.21
CA GLU A 23 -23.68 -15.64 -1.44
C GLU A 23 -23.43 -14.76 -2.67
N VAL A 24 -23.67 -13.44 -2.57
CA VAL A 24 -23.36 -12.47 -3.63
C VAL A 24 -21.87 -12.50 -3.95
N ILE A 25 -20.98 -12.42 -2.96
CA ILE A 25 -19.53 -12.44 -3.18
C ILE A 25 -19.11 -13.78 -3.78
N CYS A 26 -19.63 -14.91 -3.31
CA CYS A 26 -19.34 -16.22 -3.87
C CYS A 26 -19.72 -16.31 -5.36
N LYS A 27 -20.90 -15.82 -5.74
CA LYS A 27 -21.33 -15.72 -7.15
C LYS A 27 -20.40 -14.81 -7.96
N GLN A 28 -19.95 -13.69 -7.40
CA GLN A 28 -18.99 -12.80 -8.04
C GLN A 28 -17.63 -13.48 -8.23
N MET A 29 -17.13 -14.25 -7.25
CA MET A 29 -15.86 -14.97 -7.37
C MET A 29 -15.91 -16.04 -8.47
N ARG A 30 -17.02 -16.78 -8.59
CA ARG A 30 -17.23 -17.72 -9.71
C ARG A 30 -17.22 -16.99 -11.05
N TYR A 31 -17.97 -15.89 -11.17
CA TYR A 31 -17.99 -15.09 -12.40
C TYR A 31 -16.59 -14.56 -12.78
N VAL A 32 -15.82 -14.07 -11.80
CA VAL A 32 -14.44 -13.64 -12.05
C VAL A 32 -13.57 -14.83 -12.48
N ALA A 33 -13.73 -15.99 -11.84
CA ALA A 33 -13.00 -17.19 -12.20
C ALA A 33 -13.23 -17.58 -13.67
N ASP A 34 -14.49 -17.65 -14.10
CA ASP A 34 -14.85 -17.95 -15.49
C ASP A 34 -14.21 -16.95 -16.47
N LYS A 35 -14.30 -15.65 -16.18
CA LYS A 35 -13.69 -14.61 -17.03
C LYS A 35 -12.18 -14.67 -17.10
N VAL A 36 -11.53 -15.03 -16.00
CA VAL A 36 -10.08 -15.22 -15.96
C VAL A 36 -9.68 -16.46 -16.76
N ILE A 37 -10.40 -17.59 -16.59
CA ILE A 37 -10.15 -18.81 -17.36
C ILE A 37 -10.30 -18.53 -18.86
N ASP A 38 -11.41 -17.92 -19.27
CA ASP A 38 -11.65 -17.56 -20.68
C ASP A 38 -10.53 -16.66 -21.23
N ARG A 39 -10.11 -15.65 -20.47
CA ARG A 39 -9.10 -14.67 -20.91
C ARG A 39 -7.72 -15.27 -21.07
N PHE A 40 -7.37 -16.23 -20.21
CA PHE A 40 -6.00 -16.75 -20.09
C PHE A 40 -5.91 -18.25 -20.42
N VAL A 41 -6.92 -18.81 -21.11
CA VAL A 41 -6.99 -20.25 -21.45
C VAL A 41 -5.78 -20.74 -22.26
N SER A 42 -5.20 -19.87 -23.09
CA SER A 42 -4.02 -20.17 -23.91
C SER A 42 -2.69 -19.90 -23.22
N GLU A 43 -2.72 -19.49 -21.96
CA GLU A 43 -1.54 -19.15 -21.17
C GLU A 43 -1.34 -20.16 -20.04
N ASN A 44 -0.12 -20.24 -19.52
CA ASN A 44 0.22 -21.13 -18.40
C ASN A 44 -0.27 -20.57 -17.05
N LEU A 45 -1.54 -20.20 -16.95
CA LEU A 45 -2.16 -19.76 -15.70
C LEU A 45 -2.24 -20.96 -14.74
N VAL A 46 -1.61 -20.85 -13.57
CA VAL A 46 -1.61 -21.91 -12.55
C VAL A 46 -2.51 -21.61 -11.37
N ALA A 47 -2.72 -20.33 -11.04
CA ALA A 47 -3.61 -19.95 -9.97
C ALA A 47 -4.15 -18.51 -10.11
N LEU A 48 -5.33 -18.29 -9.53
CA LEU A 48 -5.88 -16.98 -9.23
C LEU A 48 -6.05 -16.88 -7.72
N ILE A 49 -5.34 -15.96 -7.09
CA ILE A 49 -5.38 -15.75 -5.64
C ILE A 49 -6.13 -14.46 -5.34
N LEU A 50 -7.11 -14.54 -4.45
CA LEU A 50 -7.75 -13.38 -3.84
C LEU A 50 -6.98 -12.97 -2.57
N LEU A 51 -6.58 -11.71 -2.53
CA LEU A 51 -5.82 -11.06 -1.47
C LEU A 51 -6.71 -10.03 -0.74
N GLY A 52 -6.08 -9.18 0.07
CA GLY A 52 -6.76 -8.04 0.69
C GLY A 52 -7.74 -8.44 1.78
N GLY A 53 -8.83 -7.69 1.94
CA GLY A 53 -9.86 -7.99 2.95
C GLY A 53 -10.60 -9.28 2.67
N TYR A 54 -11.09 -9.46 1.45
CA TYR A 54 -11.89 -10.65 1.10
C TYR A 54 -11.06 -11.92 1.06
N GLY A 55 -9.79 -11.86 0.66
CA GLY A 55 -8.85 -12.98 0.77
C GLY A 55 -8.63 -13.44 2.21
N ARG A 56 -8.78 -12.55 3.19
CA ARG A 56 -8.69 -12.86 4.63
C ARG A 56 -9.98 -13.41 5.23
N GLY A 57 -11.10 -13.30 4.52
CA GLY A 57 -12.42 -13.43 5.13
C GLY A 57 -12.84 -12.22 5.96
N GLU A 58 -12.20 -11.07 5.74
CA GLU A 58 -12.39 -9.84 6.50
C GLU A 58 -12.71 -8.64 5.60
N GLY A 59 -13.37 -8.92 4.48
CA GLY A 59 -13.92 -7.92 3.58
C GLY A 59 -14.91 -7.00 4.28
N GLY A 60 -14.94 -5.75 3.82
CA GLY A 60 -15.88 -4.75 4.33
C GLY A 60 -17.17 -4.75 3.53
N VAL A 61 -18.27 -4.43 4.19
CA VAL A 61 -19.60 -4.36 3.60
C VAL A 61 -20.17 -2.96 3.75
N VAL A 62 -21.00 -2.55 2.80
CA VAL A 62 -21.74 -1.30 2.84
C VAL A 62 -23.19 -1.58 2.49
N GLU A 63 -24.12 -0.93 3.18
CA GLU A 63 -25.53 -1.03 2.86
C GLU A 63 -25.87 -0.14 1.67
N ARG A 64 -26.55 -0.71 0.67
CA ARG A 64 -27.05 -0.01 -0.51
C ARG A 64 -28.46 -0.51 -0.80
N GLN A 65 -29.43 0.40 -0.82
CA GLN A 65 -30.83 0.07 -1.10
C GLN A 65 -31.38 -1.06 -0.20
N GLY A 66 -31.02 -1.04 1.09
CA GLY A 66 -31.47 -2.03 2.08
C GLY A 66 -30.77 -3.39 2.00
N ARG A 67 -29.72 -3.54 1.19
CA ARG A 67 -28.92 -4.77 1.09
C ARG A 67 -27.45 -4.53 1.35
N LEU A 68 -26.78 -5.48 2.01
CA LEU A 68 -25.35 -5.44 2.19
C LEU A 68 -24.64 -5.80 0.89
N MET A 69 -23.68 -4.98 0.50
CA MET A 69 -22.87 -5.15 -0.70
C MET A 69 -21.37 -5.07 -0.35
N PRO A 70 -20.49 -5.68 -1.15
CA PRO A 70 -19.05 -5.52 -1.02
C PRO A 70 -18.64 -4.04 -1.06
N HIS A 71 -17.87 -3.57 -0.09
CA HIS A 71 -17.42 -2.18 -0.01
C HIS A 71 -16.05 -1.95 -0.66
N ASN A 72 -15.08 -2.79 -0.30
CA ASN A 72 -13.70 -2.67 -0.73
C ASN A 72 -13.50 -3.34 -2.09
N ASN A 73 -12.39 -3.04 -2.78
CA ASN A 73 -12.01 -3.73 -4.02
C ASN A 73 -11.68 -5.21 -3.76
N PHE A 74 -11.85 -6.03 -4.80
CA PHE A 74 -11.25 -7.35 -4.86
C PHE A 74 -9.82 -7.25 -5.41
N ASP A 75 -8.84 -7.63 -4.59
CA ASP A 75 -7.43 -7.61 -4.96
C ASP A 75 -7.02 -9.02 -5.43
N PHE A 76 -6.72 -9.19 -6.71
CA PHE A 76 -6.36 -10.47 -7.30
C PHE A 76 -4.87 -10.55 -7.67
N CYS A 77 -4.31 -11.75 -7.57
CA CYS A 77 -2.99 -12.08 -8.08
C CYS A 77 -3.09 -13.29 -9.02
N LEU A 78 -2.80 -13.06 -10.29
CA LEU A 78 -2.68 -14.08 -11.31
C LEU A 78 -1.28 -14.66 -11.25
N ILE A 79 -1.17 -15.97 -11.03
CA ILE A 79 0.09 -16.69 -11.01
C ILE A 79 0.18 -17.52 -12.27
N PHE A 80 1.24 -17.29 -13.02
CA PHE A 80 1.58 -18.02 -14.23
C PHE A 80 2.87 -18.79 -14.04
N ASP A 81 3.05 -19.87 -14.80
CA ASP A 81 4.29 -20.65 -14.78
C ASP A 81 5.14 -20.41 -16.03
N GLY A 82 6.41 -20.06 -15.81
CA GLY A 82 7.41 -19.91 -16.87
C GLY A 82 7.18 -18.75 -17.82
N VAL A 83 6.68 -17.61 -17.33
CA VAL A 83 6.39 -16.41 -18.15
C VAL A 83 7.68 -15.75 -18.62
N PRO A 84 7.92 -15.68 -19.95
CA PRO A 84 9.03 -14.90 -20.49
C PRO A 84 8.83 -13.41 -20.19
N ILE A 85 9.93 -12.69 -19.93
CA ILE A 85 9.91 -11.24 -19.65
C ILE A 85 9.19 -10.46 -20.76
N SER A 86 9.33 -10.89 -22.02
CA SER A 86 8.67 -10.28 -23.19
C SER A 86 7.14 -10.38 -23.15
N LYS A 87 6.58 -11.45 -22.59
CA LYS A 87 5.12 -11.65 -22.47
C LYS A 87 4.51 -10.96 -21.26
N ARG A 88 5.32 -10.62 -20.26
CA ARG A 88 4.83 -10.04 -19.00
C ARG A 88 3.97 -8.79 -19.21
N TYR A 89 4.39 -7.88 -20.08
CA TYR A 89 3.64 -6.67 -20.37
C TYR A 89 2.26 -6.96 -21.01
N GLN A 90 2.18 -7.98 -21.87
CA GLN A 90 0.92 -8.39 -22.50
C GLN A 90 -0.05 -8.97 -21.47
N LEU A 91 0.45 -9.80 -20.53
CA LEU A 91 -0.37 -10.34 -19.44
C LEU A 91 -0.83 -9.23 -18.49
N GLU A 92 0.04 -8.29 -18.13
CA GLU A 92 -0.30 -7.13 -17.30
C GLU A 92 -1.37 -6.25 -18.00
N ALA A 93 -1.26 -6.05 -19.31
CA ALA A 93 -2.26 -5.32 -20.09
C ALA A 93 -3.62 -6.06 -20.12
N ALA A 94 -3.63 -7.37 -20.39
CA ALA A 94 -4.86 -8.17 -20.37
C ALA A 94 -5.52 -8.22 -18.98
N ALA A 95 -4.72 -8.27 -17.91
CA ALA A 95 -5.19 -8.18 -16.54
C ALA A 95 -5.77 -6.78 -16.21
N HIS A 96 -5.16 -5.72 -16.77
CA HIS A 96 -5.68 -4.37 -16.64
C HIS A 96 -7.05 -4.20 -17.32
N GLU A 97 -7.24 -4.80 -18.49
CA GLU A 97 -8.56 -4.81 -19.15
C GLU A 97 -9.65 -5.45 -18.27
N LEU A 98 -9.36 -6.57 -17.62
CA LEU A 98 -10.28 -7.18 -16.64
C LEU A 98 -10.58 -6.24 -15.46
N SER A 99 -9.58 -5.46 -15.01
CA SER A 99 -9.74 -4.47 -13.95
C SER A 99 -10.69 -3.33 -14.33
N ILE A 100 -10.90 -3.09 -15.65
CA ILE A 100 -11.85 -2.10 -16.18
C ILE A 100 -13.21 -2.73 -16.47
N GLU A 101 -13.24 -3.95 -17.00
CA GLU A 101 -14.45 -4.66 -17.43
C GLU A 101 -15.29 -5.13 -16.24
N LEU A 102 -14.67 -5.88 -15.32
CA LEU A 102 -15.38 -6.58 -14.25
C LEU A 102 -16.15 -5.63 -13.31
N PRO A 103 -15.61 -4.46 -12.89
CA PRO A 103 -16.35 -3.56 -12.00
C PRO A 103 -17.68 -3.07 -12.58
N LYS A 104 -17.81 -2.98 -13.91
CA LYS A 104 -19.07 -2.58 -14.56
C LYS A 104 -20.18 -3.59 -14.31
N LYS A 105 -19.84 -4.87 -14.21
CA LYS A 105 -20.79 -5.95 -13.93
C LYS A 105 -20.98 -6.19 -12.43
N LEU A 106 -19.91 -6.12 -11.67
CA LEU A 106 -19.91 -6.51 -10.25
C LEU A 106 -20.30 -5.36 -9.30
N GLY A 107 -20.21 -4.10 -9.77
CA GLY A 107 -20.47 -2.92 -8.93
C GLY A 107 -19.40 -2.67 -7.86
N VAL A 108 -18.27 -3.39 -7.94
CA VAL A 108 -17.14 -3.29 -7.01
C VAL A 108 -15.82 -3.34 -7.79
N GLY A 109 -14.82 -2.57 -7.35
CA GLY A 109 -13.52 -2.52 -8.01
C GLY A 109 -12.81 -3.88 -7.98
N CYS A 110 -12.09 -4.20 -9.04
CA CYS A 110 -11.26 -5.39 -9.15
C CYS A 110 -9.88 -4.95 -9.61
N ASP A 111 -8.85 -5.26 -8.82
CA ASP A 111 -7.46 -4.93 -9.13
C ASP A 111 -6.70 -6.23 -9.37
N PHE A 112 -5.97 -6.32 -10.48
CA PHE A 112 -5.21 -7.53 -10.83
C PHE A 112 -3.71 -7.24 -10.85
N SER A 113 -2.95 -8.17 -10.26
CA SER A 113 -1.50 -8.23 -10.36
C SER A 113 -1.08 -9.52 -11.06
N VAL A 114 0.04 -9.47 -11.78
CA VAL A 114 0.60 -10.62 -12.50
C VAL A 114 1.92 -11.03 -11.87
N LEU A 115 2.05 -12.32 -11.57
CA LEU A 115 3.22 -12.92 -10.96
C LEU A 115 3.62 -14.20 -11.68
N ASP A 116 4.93 -14.42 -11.76
CA ASP A 116 5.47 -15.71 -12.19
C ASP A 116 5.75 -16.59 -10.96
N SER A 117 5.35 -17.86 -11.03
CA SER A 117 5.44 -18.85 -9.95
C SER A 117 6.85 -18.96 -9.35
N ALA A 118 7.91 -18.73 -10.14
CA ALA A 118 9.28 -18.83 -9.70
C ALA A 118 9.64 -17.77 -8.66
N TYR A 119 8.91 -16.65 -8.59
CA TYR A 119 9.14 -15.61 -7.58
C TYR A 119 8.63 -16.01 -6.18
N LEU A 120 7.73 -16.99 -6.06
CA LEU A 120 7.17 -17.39 -4.76
C LEU A 120 8.24 -17.94 -3.82
N ARG A 121 9.12 -18.80 -4.34
CA ARG A 121 10.21 -19.43 -3.56
C ARG A 121 11.20 -18.45 -2.95
N ASP A 122 11.40 -17.32 -3.64
CA ASP A 122 12.35 -16.28 -3.23
C ASP A 122 11.64 -15.00 -2.76
N ALA A 123 10.34 -15.08 -2.45
CA ALA A 123 9.55 -13.93 -2.06
C ALA A 123 10.23 -13.23 -0.87
N PRO A 124 10.55 -11.93 -0.94
CA PRO A 124 11.22 -11.23 0.14
C PRO A 124 10.33 -11.10 1.39
N PRO A 125 10.91 -10.84 2.58
CA PRO A 125 10.18 -10.66 3.84
C PRO A 125 9.46 -9.30 3.91
N PHE A 126 8.54 -9.06 2.97
CA PHE A 126 7.71 -7.87 2.90
C PHE A 126 6.29 -8.18 3.35
N VAL A 127 5.57 -7.16 3.79
CA VAL A 127 4.19 -7.27 4.30
C VAL A 127 3.30 -7.97 3.30
N ILE A 128 3.38 -7.61 2.01
CA ILE A 128 2.53 -8.19 0.96
C ILE A 128 2.72 -9.69 0.79
N TRP A 129 3.95 -10.20 0.94
CA TRP A 129 4.24 -11.63 0.79
C TRP A 129 3.86 -12.42 2.03
N PHE A 130 4.10 -11.85 3.22
CA PHE A 130 3.61 -12.41 4.48
C PHE A 130 2.08 -12.54 4.46
N ASP A 131 1.40 -11.47 4.08
CA ASP A 131 -0.05 -11.45 3.95
C ASP A 131 -0.55 -12.41 2.88
N MET A 132 0.08 -12.45 1.70
CA MET A 132 -0.29 -13.40 0.65
C MET A 132 -0.19 -14.84 1.15
N LYS A 133 0.87 -15.22 1.87
CA LYS A 133 1.04 -16.58 2.37
C LYS A 133 -0.03 -16.97 3.39
N TYR A 134 -0.32 -16.10 4.35
CA TYR A 134 -1.15 -16.46 5.52
C TYR A 134 -2.59 -15.95 5.48
N ALA A 135 -2.95 -15.17 4.46
CA ALA A 135 -4.18 -14.38 4.44
C ALA A 135 -4.70 -14.21 3.00
N HIS A 136 -5.05 -15.35 2.40
CA HIS A 136 -5.52 -15.42 1.02
C HIS A 136 -6.62 -16.47 0.84
N LYS A 137 -7.28 -16.42 -0.32
CA LYS A 137 -8.12 -17.50 -0.84
C LYS A 137 -7.64 -17.85 -2.25
N VAL A 138 -7.42 -19.14 -2.52
CA VAL A 138 -7.14 -19.61 -3.87
C VAL A 138 -8.47 -19.80 -4.59
N ILE A 139 -8.76 -18.93 -5.56
CA ILE A 139 -9.99 -19.00 -6.36
C ILE A 139 -9.85 -20.09 -7.42
N ILE A 140 -8.86 -19.96 -8.31
CA ILE A 140 -8.50 -20.95 -9.33
C ILE A 140 -7.17 -21.62 -8.93
N GLY A 141 -7.02 -22.92 -9.20
CA GLY A 141 -5.76 -23.65 -9.05
C GLY A 141 -5.61 -24.45 -7.74
N ASP A 142 -4.43 -25.06 -7.56
CA ASP A 142 -4.08 -25.84 -6.36
C ASP A 142 -3.98 -24.93 -5.13
N SER A 143 -4.70 -25.27 -4.06
CA SER A 143 -4.66 -24.56 -2.78
C SER A 143 -3.27 -24.50 -2.15
N ARG A 144 -2.35 -25.39 -2.55
CA ARG A 144 -0.99 -25.50 -2.03
C ARG A 144 0.04 -24.66 -2.79
N ILE A 145 -0.38 -23.86 -3.78
CA ILE A 145 0.54 -23.07 -4.63
C ILE A 145 1.52 -22.19 -3.83
N LEU A 146 1.10 -21.72 -2.65
CA LEU A 146 1.91 -20.87 -1.77
C LEU A 146 2.76 -21.63 -0.74
N GLU A 147 2.67 -22.96 -0.64
CA GLU A 147 3.52 -23.76 0.28
C GLU A 147 5.01 -23.61 -0.05
N SER A 148 5.32 -23.33 -1.32
CA SER A 148 6.69 -23.08 -1.79
C SER A 148 7.31 -21.77 -1.29
N MET A 149 6.51 -20.84 -0.75
CA MET A 149 7.02 -19.59 -0.19
C MET A 149 7.78 -19.84 1.12
N PRO A 150 8.80 -19.04 1.47
CA PRO A 150 9.53 -19.17 2.73
C PRO A 150 8.62 -19.11 3.96
N GLU A 151 8.86 -19.96 4.96
CA GLU A 151 8.23 -19.85 6.28
C GLU A 151 8.74 -18.61 7.01
N ARG A 152 7.82 -17.80 7.53
CA ARG A 152 8.11 -16.54 8.21
C ARG A 152 7.10 -16.21 9.29
N THR A 153 7.59 -15.55 10.31
CA THR A 153 6.82 -14.89 11.35
C THR A 153 6.67 -13.40 11.04
N ALA A 154 5.73 -12.73 11.72
CA ALA A 154 5.55 -11.29 11.56
C ALA A 154 6.81 -10.48 11.95
N SER A 155 7.65 -11.01 12.85
CA SER A 155 8.94 -10.41 13.24
C SER A 155 10.01 -10.47 12.15
N ASP A 156 9.85 -11.34 11.15
CA ASP A 156 10.79 -11.42 10.03
C ASP A 156 10.57 -10.30 9.00
N ILE A 157 9.44 -9.59 9.07
CA ILE A 157 9.11 -8.50 8.14
C ILE A 157 10.10 -7.34 8.33
N LEU A 158 10.71 -6.89 7.24
CA LEU A 158 11.68 -5.80 7.28
C LEU A 158 11.01 -4.46 7.59
N LEU A 159 11.51 -3.73 8.60
CA LEU A 159 11.05 -2.38 8.89
C LEU A 159 11.30 -1.40 7.74
N ALA A 160 12.26 -1.66 6.86
CA ALA A 160 12.43 -0.92 5.60
C ALA A 160 11.20 -1.05 4.68
N ASP A 161 10.55 -2.21 4.66
CA ASP A 161 9.29 -2.39 3.94
C ASP A 161 8.13 -1.65 4.62
N ALA A 162 8.11 -1.63 5.96
CA ALA A 162 7.14 -0.84 6.72
C ALA A 162 7.30 0.67 6.46
N ALA A 163 8.52 1.20 6.32
CA ALA A 163 8.77 2.58 5.92
C ALA A 163 8.26 2.89 4.51
N ARG A 164 8.46 1.97 3.57
CA ARG A 164 7.92 2.09 2.21
C ARG A 164 6.40 2.02 2.22
N LEU A 165 5.80 1.19 3.08
CA LEU A 165 4.35 1.18 3.28
C LEU A 165 3.87 2.52 3.82
N LEU A 166 4.54 3.10 4.83
CA LEU A 166 4.22 4.44 5.33
C LEU A 166 4.33 5.50 4.24
N LEU A 167 5.37 5.45 3.41
CA LEU A 167 5.50 6.32 2.24
C LEU A 167 4.32 6.17 1.29
N ASN A 168 3.94 4.94 0.93
CA ASN A 168 2.78 4.69 0.06
C ASN A 168 1.49 5.26 0.66
N ARG A 169 1.29 5.12 1.97
CA ARG A 169 0.11 5.69 2.67
C ARG A 169 0.19 7.21 2.78
N GLY A 170 1.39 7.73 3.00
CA GLY A 170 1.69 9.16 3.01
C GLY A 170 1.41 9.82 1.66
N THR A 171 1.67 9.14 0.55
CA THR A 171 1.32 9.63 -0.78
C THR A 171 -0.19 9.84 -0.92
N LEU A 172 -1.03 9.01 -0.30
CA LEU A 172 -2.49 9.24 -0.30
C LEU A 172 -2.85 10.56 0.40
N LEU A 173 -2.14 10.90 1.48
CA LEU A 173 -2.29 12.18 2.17
C LEU A 173 -1.76 13.35 1.32
N ALA A 174 -0.69 13.15 0.56
CA ALA A 174 -0.18 14.12 -0.40
C ALA A 174 -1.17 14.36 -1.56
N ILE A 175 -1.83 13.31 -2.04
CA ILE A 175 -2.91 13.44 -3.03
C ILE A 175 -4.09 14.22 -2.45
N ASN A 176 -4.46 13.98 -1.18
CA ASN A 176 -5.49 14.79 -0.52
C ASN A 176 -5.11 16.26 -0.48
N GLU A 177 -3.85 16.59 -0.21
CA GLU A 177 -3.37 17.97 -0.26
C GLU A 177 -3.51 18.59 -1.66
N LEU A 178 -3.22 17.82 -2.71
CA LEU A 178 -3.43 18.27 -4.09
C LEU A 178 -4.92 18.52 -4.38
N ILE A 179 -5.81 17.66 -3.88
CA ILE A 179 -7.27 17.84 -3.99
C ILE A 179 -7.68 19.15 -3.31
N PHE A 180 -7.25 19.39 -2.06
CA PHE A 180 -7.55 20.64 -1.36
C PHE A 180 -7.05 21.87 -2.12
N LYS A 181 -5.80 21.84 -2.63
CA LYS A 181 -5.22 22.96 -3.39
C LYS A 181 -5.96 23.25 -4.70
N GLN A 182 -6.45 22.23 -5.41
CA GLN A 182 -7.09 22.42 -6.71
C GLN A 182 -8.60 22.64 -6.65
N ARG A 183 -9.26 22.14 -5.60
CA ARG A 183 -10.71 22.26 -5.44
C ARG A 183 -11.10 23.40 -4.52
N GLY A 184 -10.29 23.71 -3.51
CA GLY A 184 -10.61 24.72 -2.50
C GLY A 184 -11.97 24.45 -1.87
N GLU A 185 -12.86 25.45 -1.90
CA GLU A 185 -14.22 25.35 -1.39
C GLU A 185 -15.15 24.48 -2.26
N ASN A 186 -14.77 24.18 -3.51
CA ASN A 186 -15.58 23.42 -4.48
C ASN A 186 -15.43 21.89 -4.34
N LEU A 187 -15.16 21.38 -3.13
CA LEU A 187 -15.05 19.93 -2.89
C LEU A 187 -16.39 19.25 -3.11
N THR A 188 -16.45 18.36 -4.11
CA THR A 188 -17.61 17.50 -4.32
C THR A 188 -17.72 16.44 -3.23
N VAL A 189 -18.88 15.78 -3.11
CA VAL A 189 -19.05 14.65 -2.19
C VAL A 189 -18.05 13.53 -2.52
N SER A 190 -17.81 13.26 -3.80
CA SER A 190 -16.82 12.26 -4.24
C SER A 190 -15.38 12.62 -3.83
N ASP A 191 -15.02 13.91 -3.87
CA ASP A 191 -13.71 14.36 -3.39
C ASP A 191 -13.59 14.12 -1.88
N LYS A 192 -14.62 14.48 -1.12
CA LYS A 192 -14.67 14.29 0.33
C LYS A 192 -14.56 12.80 0.71
N GLU A 193 -15.32 11.92 0.05
CA GLU A 193 -15.21 10.48 0.25
C GLU A 193 -13.82 9.93 -0.07
N THR A 194 -13.18 10.43 -1.14
CA THR A 194 -11.81 10.06 -1.51
C THR A 194 -10.83 10.48 -0.42
N ILE A 195 -10.95 11.71 0.06
CA ILE A 195 -10.14 12.25 1.17
C ILE A 195 -10.31 11.37 2.40
N ILE A 196 -11.54 11.03 2.80
CA ILE A 196 -11.83 10.17 3.94
C ILE A 196 -11.18 8.79 3.78
N LYS A 197 -11.36 8.13 2.63
CA LYS A 197 -10.77 6.81 2.33
C LYS A 197 -9.24 6.85 2.44
N HIS A 198 -8.61 7.85 1.84
CA HIS A 198 -7.16 8.05 1.89
C HIS A 198 -6.67 8.27 3.32
N THR A 199 -7.35 9.12 4.07
CA THR A 199 -7.00 9.44 5.46
C THR A 199 -7.13 8.22 6.37
N VAL A 200 -8.21 7.44 6.25
CA VAL A 200 -8.39 6.17 6.99
C VAL A 200 -7.28 5.18 6.65
N LYS A 201 -6.92 5.02 5.36
CA LYS A 201 -5.77 4.19 4.95
C LYS A 201 -4.45 4.70 5.53
N GLY A 202 -4.29 6.01 5.67
CA GLY A 202 -3.19 6.67 6.35
C GLY A 202 -3.09 6.26 7.82
N ILE A 203 -4.17 6.42 8.58
CA ILE A 203 -4.27 6.03 9.99
C ILE A 203 -3.90 4.54 10.17
N ILE A 204 -4.46 3.66 9.36
CA ILE A 204 -4.14 2.22 9.40
C ILE A 204 -2.65 1.99 9.12
N GLY A 205 -2.08 2.70 8.15
CA GLY A 205 -0.65 2.63 7.84
C GLY A 205 0.25 2.94 9.04
N TYR A 206 -0.02 4.05 9.73
CA TYR A 206 0.72 4.45 10.93
C TYR A 206 0.59 3.44 12.07
N GLY A 207 -0.62 2.92 12.32
CA GLY A 207 -0.78 1.88 13.33
C GLY A 207 -0.11 0.56 12.94
N ASP A 208 -0.19 0.14 11.68
CA ASP A 208 0.49 -1.07 11.19
C ASP A 208 2.02 -0.96 11.32
N ALA A 209 2.59 0.22 11.06
CA ALA A 209 4.02 0.48 11.27
C ALA A 209 4.42 0.39 12.74
N VAL A 210 3.60 0.90 13.66
CA VAL A 210 3.80 0.74 15.11
C VAL A 210 3.72 -0.73 15.52
N LEU A 211 2.75 -1.50 15.01
CA LEU A 211 2.65 -2.93 15.30
C LEU A 211 3.87 -3.70 14.78
N LEU A 212 4.38 -3.37 13.59
CA LEU A 212 5.60 -3.97 13.04
C LEU A 212 6.81 -3.64 13.93
N ALA A 213 7.00 -2.38 14.27
CA ALA A 213 8.09 -1.93 15.16
C ALA A 213 8.02 -2.55 16.56
N LYS A 214 6.83 -2.91 17.05
CA LYS A 214 6.61 -3.59 18.34
C LYS A 214 6.60 -5.12 18.24
N GLY A 215 6.81 -5.70 17.05
CA GLY A 215 6.75 -7.15 16.83
C GLY A 215 5.36 -7.75 17.09
N LYS A 216 4.29 -6.95 16.97
CA LYS A 216 2.90 -7.35 17.21
C LYS A 216 2.04 -7.39 15.96
N TYR A 217 2.62 -7.16 14.78
CA TYR A 217 1.90 -7.25 13.51
C TYR A 217 1.23 -8.62 13.31
N HIS A 218 0.12 -8.62 12.57
CA HIS A 218 -0.63 -9.82 12.22
C HIS A 218 -1.30 -9.63 10.86
N GLN A 219 -1.53 -10.71 10.14
CA GLN A 219 -2.20 -10.69 8.84
C GLN A 219 -3.70 -10.35 8.98
N SER A 220 -4.40 -10.88 9.99
CA SER A 220 -5.82 -10.52 10.22
C SER A 220 -5.94 -9.06 10.70
N TYR A 221 -6.79 -8.29 10.02
CA TYR A 221 -7.19 -6.93 10.40
C TYR A 221 -7.93 -6.92 11.74
N VAL A 222 -8.81 -7.90 12.00
CA VAL A 222 -9.53 -8.01 13.27
C VAL A 222 -8.54 -8.22 14.41
N GLU A 223 -7.59 -9.12 14.22
CA GLU A 223 -6.55 -9.40 15.22
C GLU A 223 -5.60 -8.21 15.40
N LYS A 224 -5.24 -7.48 14.33
CA LYS A 224 -4.47 -6.23 14.47
C LYS A 224 -5.22 -5.19 15.29
N ALA A 225 -6.51 -4.99 15.03
CA ALA A 225 -7.34 -4.08 15.82
C ALA A 225 -7.39 -4.50 17.31
N ARG A 226 -7.54 -5.79 17.59
CA ARG A 226 -7.50 -6.34 18.94
C ARG A 226 -6.14 -6.11 19.61
N ARG A 227 -5.04 -6.46 18.94
CA ARG A 227 -3.67 -6.26 19.44
C ARG A 227 -3.35 -4.80 19.68
N PHE A 228 -3.80 -3.88 18.81
CA PHE A 228 -3.52 -2.45 18.97
C PHE A 228 -4.17 -1.86 20.24
N LYS A 229 -5.31 -2.40 20.67
CA LYS A 229 -5.95 -1.99 21.92
C LYS A 229 -5.08 -2.27 23.14
N SER A 230 -4.37 -3.40 23.16
CA SER A 230 -3.61 -3.88 24.32
C SER A 230 -2.09 -3.81 24.19
N VAL A 231 -1.54 -3.47 23.02
CA VAL A 231 -0.09 -3.39 22.82
C VAL A 231 0.54 -2.31 23.72
N ASP A 232 1.71 -2.63 24.27
CA ASP A 232 2.51 -1.64 24.99
C ASP A 232 3.05 -0.59 24.02
N LEU A 233 2.52 0.63 24.16
CA LEU A 233 2.90 1.81 23.39
C LEU A 233 3.87 2.71 24.16
N THR A 234 4.58 2.18 25.16
CA THR A 234 5.66 2.91 25.83
C THR A 234 6.69 3.40 24.80
N GLY A 235 7.07 4.67 24.94
CA GLY A 235 7.95 5.38 24.00
C GLY A 235 7.29 5.85 22.70
N VAL A 236 6.06 5.44 22.37
CA VAL A 236 5.36 5.90 21.16
C VAL A 236 4.69 7.26 21.42
N PRO A 237 5.04 8.32 20.67
CA PRO A 237 4.38 9.62 20.79
C PRO A 237 2.90 9.55 20.42
N ASN A 238 2.08 10.42 21.00
CA ASN A 238 0.64 10.52 20.71
C ASN A 238 -0.13 9.18 20.81
N LYS A 239 0.38 8.22 21.60
CA LYS A 239 -0.15 6.84 21.69
C LYS A 239 -1.65 6.74 21.97
N ALA A 240 -2.19 7.61 22.82
CA ALA A 240 -3.62 7.62 23.14
C ALA A 240 -4.47 8.02 21.92
N LYS A 241 -4.08 9.11 21.24
CA LYS A 241 -4.73 9.58 20.02
C LYS A 241 -4.60 8.54 18.89
N LEU A 242 -3.40 7.97 18.69
CA LEU A 242 -3.20 6.92 17.70
C LEU A 242 -4.07 5.70 17.96
N ARG A 243 -4.17 5.24 19.23
CA ARG A 243 -5.03 4.10 19.59
C ARG A 243 -6.50 4.37 19.29
N GLN A 244 -7.00 5.55 19.62
CA GLN A 244 -8.37 5.97 19.29
C GLN A 244 -8.59 5.98 17.78
N LEU A 245 -7.70 6.64 17.02
CA LEU A 245 -7.78 6.75 15.57
C LEU A 245 -7.71 5.38 14.88
N TYR A 246 -6.80 4.51 15.31
CA TYR A 246 -6.64 3.18 14.72
C TYR A 246 -7.89 2.32 14.94
N GLY A 247 -8.50 2.40 16.12
CA GLY A 247 -9.75 1.68 16.40
C GLY A 247 -10.89 2.10 15.47
N THR A 248 -11.10 3.41 15.29
CA THR A 248 -12.16 3.91 14.38
C THR A 248 -11.86 3.62 12.91
N ALA A 249 -10.58 3.75 12.50
CA ALA A 249 -10.15 3.45 11.14
C ALA A 249 -10.27 1.96 10.80
N ALA A 250 -9.98 1.07 11.76
CA ALA A 250 -10.17 -0.37 11.59
C ALA A 250 -11.66 -0.73 11.43
N GLU A 251 -12.54 -0.13 12.23
CA GLU A 251 -13.98 -0.36 12.10
C GLU A 251 -14.52 0.16 10.75
N PHE A 252 -14.11 1.37 10.34
CA PHE A 252 -14.47 1.94 9.04
C PHE A 252 -14.10 1.02 7.86
N ARG A 253 -13.02 0.25 7.98
CA ARG A 253 -12.60 -0.71 6.95
C ARG A 253 -13.64 -1.81 6.72
N PHE A 254 -14.32 -2.24 7.77
CA PHE A 254 -15.30 -3.33 7.73
C PHE A 254 -16.71 -2.81 7.48
N LYS A 255 -17.07 -1.68 8.10
CA LYS A 255 -18.38 -1.03 7.96
C LYS A 255 -18.17 0.48 7.91
N PRO A 256 -18.02 1.06 6.71
CA PRO A 256 -17.70 2.48 6.57
C PRO A 256 -18.89 3.34 6.98
N ASP A 257 -18.63 4.35 7.79
CA ASP A 257 -19.60 5.38 8.19
C ASP A 257 -19.27 6.69 7.47
N TYR A 258 -19.65 6.81 6.20
CA TYR A 258 -19.41 8.06 5.46
C TYR A 258 -20.22 9.23 6.03
N GLU A 259 -21.41 8.98 6.56
CA GLU A 259 -22.31 10.03 7.04
C GLU A 259 -21.65 10.85 8.17
N THR A 260 -21.06 10.17 9.15
CA THR A 260 -20.37 10.85 10.26
C THR A 260 -19.13 11.59 9.78
N TYR A 261 -18.36 11.01 8.86
CA TYR A 261 -17.13 11.64 8.38
C TYR A 261 -17.38 12.82 7.44
N LEU A 262 -18.44 12.78 6.64
CA LEU A 262 -18.82 13.89 5.74
C LEU A 262 -19.28 15.15 6.48
N LYS A 263 -19.72 15.01 7.74
CA LYS A 263 -20.06 16.12 8.63
C LYS A 263 -18.82 16.79 9.26
N LYS A 264 -17.63 16.21 9.12
CA LYS A 264 -16.38 16.79 9.67
C LYS A 264 -15.86 17.90 8.77
N ASP A 265 -15.24 18.90 9.40
CA ASP A 265 -14.28 19.76 8.71
C ASP A 265 -13.04 18.92 8.37
N LEU A 266 -12.94 18.52 7.10
CA LEU A 266 -11.86 17.65 6.62
C LEU A 266 -10.49 18.35 6.61
N LEU A 267 -10.45 19.67 6.46
CA LEU A 267 -9.21 20.43 6.47
C LEU A 267 -8.67 20.53 7.90
N LYS A 268 -9.54 20.85 8.86
CA LYS A 268 -9.19 20.81 10.28
C LYS A 268 -8.78 19.40 10.72
N TRP A 269 -9.55 18.38 10.34
CA TRP A 269 -9.25 17.00 10.66
C TRP A 269 -7.89 16.54 10.09
N ARG A 270 -7.54 16.98 8.88
CA ARG A 270 -6.20 16.78 8.31
C ARG A 270 -5.13 17.40 9.23
N GLY A 271 -5.28 18.66 9.63
CA GLY A 271 -4.32 19.35 10.50
C GLY A 271 -4.04 18.58 11.79
N GLU A 272 -5.10 18.15 12.48
CA GLU A 272 -5.00 17.33 13.69
C GLU A 272 -4.26 16.00 13.47
N LEU A 273 -4.44 15.37 12.31
CA LEU A 273 -3.77 14.12 11.98
C LEU A 273 -2.29 14.31 11.65
N VAL A 274 -1.95 15.37 10.91
CA VAL A 274 -0.56 15.70 10.60
C VAL A 274 0.23 15.95 11.88
N GLU A 275 -0.33 16.77 12.79
CA GLU A 275 0.25 17.03 14.11
C GLU A 275 0.40 15.74 14.94
N ALA A 276 -0.60 14.86 14.88
CA ALA A 276 -0.52 13.58 15.57
C ALA A 276 0.56 12.64 15.00
N PHE A 277 0.68 12.58 13.66
CA PHE A 277 1.54 11.63 12.95
C PHE A 277 3.00 12.03 12.88
N GLU A 278 3.33 13.31 12.89
CA GLU A 278 4.71 13.79 12.79
C GLU A 278 5.66 13.13 13.81
N PRO A 279 5.41 13.19 15.12
CA PRO A 279 6.30 12.58 16.08
C PRO A 279 6.26 11.04 16.03
N ILE A 280 5.15 10.43 15.60
CA ILE A 280 5.06 8.97 15.40
C ILE A 280 5.95 8.54 14.24
N HIS A 281 5.98 9.31 13.16
CA HIS A 281 6.85 9.07 12.01
C HIS A 281 8.30 9.06 12.45
N LEU A 282 8.73 10.12 13.13
CA LEU A 282 10.10 10.28 13.58
C LEU A 282 10.50 9.20 14.60
N TRP A 283 9.58 8.82 15.48
CA TRP A 283 9.76 7.67 16.38
C TRP A 283 9.95 6.35 15.60
N PHE A 284 9.08 6.07 14.62
CA PHE A 284 9.18 4.84 13.83
C PHE A 284 10.50 4.79 13.06
N GLU A 285 10.89 5.90 12.46
CA GLU A 285 12.18 6.04 11.78
C GLU A 285 13.35 5.87 12.75
N SER A 286 13.24 6.34 13.99
CA SER A 286 14.26 6.13 15.02
C SER A 286 14.45 4.64 15.33
N VAL A 287 13.34 3.91 15.48
CA VAL A 287 13.35 2.45 15.68
C VAL A 287 13.95 1.74 14.47
N ARG A 288 13.52 2.09 13.26
CA ARG A 288 13.99 1.45 12.03
C ARG A 288 15.48 1.68 11.77
N LEU A 289 15.95 2.90 11.98
CA LEU A 289 17.34 3.29 11.72
C LEU A 289 18.26 2.94 12.89
N GLY A 290 17.71 2.57 14.05
CA GLY A 290 18.45 2.24 15.26
C GLY A 290 19.19 3.44 15.85
N LYS A 291 18.67 4.67 15.64
CA LYS A 291 19.23 5.92 16.18
C LYS A 291 18.11 6.77 16.76
N ASN A 292 18.40 7.56 17.80
CA ASN A 292 17.47 8.60 18.24
C ASN A 292 17.49 9.74 17.24
N LEU A 293 16.35 10.03 16.59
CA LEU A 293 16.27 11.03 15.52
C LEU A 293 15.58 12.30 15.98
N THR A 294 16.13 13.43 15.51
CA THR A 294 15.41 14.68 15.32
C THR A 294 15.28 14.95 13.82
N TRP A 295 14.44 15.90 13.42
CA TRP A 295 14.39 16.29 12.01
C TRP A 295 15.72 16.85 11.51
N GLU A 296 16.50 17.53 12.35
CA GLU A 296 17.82 18.04 11.97
C GLU A 296 18.78 16.91 11.55
N GLY A 297 18.78 15.79 12.28
CA GLY A 297 19.65 14.63 12.01
C GLY A 297 19.07 13.58 11.07
N TYR A 298 17.80 13.75 10.64
CA TYR A 298 17.07 12.73 9.90
C TYR A 298 17.71 12.41 8.53
N LEU A 299 17.92 13.43 7.70
CA LEU A 299 18.44 13.26 6.34
C LEU A 299 19.87 12.71 6.34
N GLU A 300 20.72 13.18 7.26
CA GLU A 300 22.07 12.67 7.42
C GLU A 300 22.04 11.18 7.79
N THR A 301 21.27 10.81 8.82
CA THR A 301 21.16 9.41 9.25
C THR A 301 20.61 8.52 8.15
N LEU A 302 19.56 8.96 7.45
CA LEU A 302 18.98 8.23 6.33
C LEU A 302 20.01 8.01 5.20
N SER A 303 20.86 9.01 4.93
CA SER A 303 21.92 8.95 3.91
C SER A 303 23.05 7.98 4.26
N GLU A 304 23.31 7.75 5.55
CA GLU A 304 24.35 6.83 6.05
C GLU A 304 23.86 5.40 6.20
N HIS A 305 22.60 5.24 6.60
CA HIS A 305 22.05 3.94 6.96
C HIS A 305 21.95 3.01 5.76
N ARG A 306 22.66 1.89 5.75
CA ARG A 306 22.49 0.87 4.72
C ARG A 306 21.30 0.00 5.09
N GLU A 307 20.24 0.05 4.28
CA GLU A 307 19.06 -0.80 4.51
C GLU A 307 19.45 -2.28 4.50
N ALA A 308 18.83 -3.05 5.41
CA ALA A 308 18.86 -4.50 5.35
C ALA A 308 18.34 -4.95 3.98
N ARG A 309 19.21 -5.58 3.18
CA ARG A 309 18.81 -6.14 1.89
C ARG A 309 18.16 -7.51 2.13
N PRO A 310 17.09 -7.85 1.39
CA PRO A 310 16.61 -9.22 1.39
C PRO A 310 17.76 -10.16 1.02
N VAL A 311 17.93 -11.24 1.79
CA VAL A 311 18.87 -12.30 1.44
C VAL A 311 18.26 -13.07 0.28
N PHE A 312 18.70 -12.77 -0.94
CA PHE A 312 18.28 -13.51 -2.13
C PHE A 312 19.07 -14.82 -2.24
N SER A 313 18.37 -15.92 -2.48
CA SER A 313 18.99 -17.23 -2.68
C SER A 313 19.73 -17.31 -4.03
N SER A 314 19.17 -16.67 -5.07
CA SER A 314 19.63 -16.85 -6.45
C SER A 314 20.63 -15.78 -6.94
N SER A 315 21.65 -16.24 -7.67
CA SER A 315 22.71 -15.37 -8.23
C SER A 315 22.17 -14.33 -9.22
N LYS A 316 21.11 -14.66 -9.98
CA LYS A 316 20.44 -13.73 -10.91
C LYS A 316 19.76 -12.56 -10.17
N GLN A 317 19.14 -12.81 -9.01
CA GLN A 317 18.51 -11.76 -8.22
C GLN A 317 19.54 -10.88 -7.50
N LYS A 318 20.63 -11.47 -6.98
CA LYS A 318 21.77 -10.72 -6.43
C LYS A 318 22.34 -9.73 -7.46
N LEU A 319 22.52 -10.19 -8.71
CA LEU A 319 22.98 -9.36 -9.81
C LEU A 319 21.97 -8.25 -10.17
N LYS A 320 20.67 -8.57 -10.28
CA LYS A 320 19.63 -7.55 -10.52
C LYS A 320 19.60 -6.49 -9.41
N ALA A 321 19.69 -6.91 -8.14
CA ALA A 321 19.71 -5.99 -7.00
C ALA A 321 20.96 -5.08 -6.99
N ALA A 322 22.09 -5.56 -7.52
CA ALA A 322 23.31 -4.77 -7.64
C ALA A 322 23.28 -3.76 -8.80
N ILE A 323 22.62 -4.09 -9.92
CA ILE A 323 22.56 -3.23 -11.12
C ILE A 323 21.42 -2.20 -11.04
N LYS A 324 20.34 -2.49 -10.31
CA LYS A 324 19.14 -1.63 -10.23
C LYS A 324 19.44 -0.18 -9.80
N PRO A 325 20.34 0.10 -8.83
CA PRO A 325 20.73 1.47 -8.49
C PRO A 325 21.39 2.21 -9.66
N PHE A 326 22.21 1.53 -10.46
CA PHE A 326 22.89 2.09 -11.63
C PHE A 326 21.90 2.36 -12.79
N TYR A 327 20.97 1.43 -13.02
CA TYR A 327 19.88 1.63 -13.99
C TYR A 327 19.06 2.89 -13.65
N PHE A 328 18.69 3.08 -12.38
CA PHE A 328 17.96 4.28 -11.98
C PHE A 328 18.81 5.54 -12.02
N PHE A 329 20.10 5.46 -11.68
CA PHE A 329 21.02 6.59 -11.86
C PHE A 329 20.97 7.15 -13.29
N LEU A 330 20.96 6.28 -14.30
CA LEU A 330 20.86 6.68 -15.72
C LEU A 330 19.48 7.22 -16.13
N LYS A 331 18.41 6.82 -15.43
CA LYS A 331 17.02 7.12 -15.83
C LYS A 331 16.37 8.27 -15.07
N ASN A 332 17.00 8.80 -14.00
CA ASN A 332 16.41 9.84 -13.17
C ASN A 332 16.38 11.19 -13.90
N SER A 333 15.19 11.79 -14.00
CA SER A 333 14.97 13.15 -14.52
C SER A 333 15.49 14.23 -13.55
N ILE A 334 15.53 13.94 -12.24
CA ILE A 334 16.02 14.86 -11.22
C ILE A 334 17.47 14.55 -10.85
N LYS A 335 18.38 15.44 -11.27
CA LYS A 335 19.79 15.43 -10.86
C LYS A 335 19.88 15.95 -9.42
N PHE A 336 20.00 15.02 -8.46
CA PHE A 336 20.35 15.36 -7.08
C PHE A 336 21.69 16.11 -7.07
N GLY A 337 21.77 17.20 -6.31
CA GLY A 337 22.92 18.12 -6.33
C GLY A 337 24.27 17.44 -6.05
N PRO A 338 25.40 18.06 -6.47
CA PRO A 338 26.74 17.47 -6.38
C PRO A 338 27.22 17.12 -4.96
N TRP A 339 26.56 17.63 -3.92
CA TRP A 339 27.03 17.52 -2.54
C TRP A 339 26.89 16.11 -1.92
N LEU A 340 26.20 15.15 -2.54
CA LEU A 340 26.10 13.80 -1.97
C LEU A 340 26.08 12.69 -3.03
N ASN A 341 27.28 12.26 -3.45
CA ASN A 341 27.50 10.98 -4.16
C ASN A 341 26.75 9.80 -3.52
N ARG A 342 26.49 9.84 -2.21
CA ARG A 342 25.77 8.80 -1.47
C ARG A 342 24.30 8.65 -1.87
N TRP A 343 23.58 9.73 -2.21
CA TRP A 343 22.15 9.67 -2.57
C TRP A 343 21.91 9.22 -4.01
N GLN A 344 22.85 9.50 -4.91
CA GLN A 344 22.74 9.13 -6.33
C GLN A 344 22.65 7.60 -6.53
N PHE A 345 23.27 6.84 -5.62
CA PHE A 345 23.23 5.37 -5.62
C PHE A 345 22.15 4.77 -4.70
N ARG A 346 21.31 5.60 -4.06
CA ARG A 346 20.19 5.12 -3.24
C ARG A 346 19.05 4.61 -4.12
N HIS A 347 18.30 3.65 -3.58
CA HIS A 347 17.07 3.22 -4.22
C HIS A 347 16.11 4.41 -4.33
N PRO A 348 15.41 4.59 -5.46
CA PRO A 348 14.53 5.75 -5.67
C PRO A 348 13.51 6.00 -4.56
N LYS A 349 12.91 4.94 -4.02
CA LYS A 349 11.94 5.02 -2.91
C LYS A 349 12.56 5.59 -1.62
N ASP A 350 13.85 5.40 -1.39
CA ASP A 350 14.53 5.93 -0.21
C ASP A 350 14.72 7.46 -0.33
N ARG A 351 14.85 7.95 -1.57
CA ARG A 351 14.91 9.41 -1.82
C ARG A 351 13.55 10.05 -1.60
N LEU A 352 12.48 9.34 -1.92
CA LEU A 352 11.12 9.77 -1.60
C LEU A 352 10.89 9.86 -0.08
N LEU A 353 11.48 8.98 0.73
CA LEU A 353 11.46 9.08 2.20
C LEU A 353 12.13 10.36 2.73
N ALA A 354 13.12 10.91 2.01
CA ALA A 354 13.76 12.17 2.36
C ALA A 354 12.94 13.41 1.96
N ILE A 355 12.11 13.31 0.94
CA ILE A 355 11.28 14.44 0.48
C ILE A 355 9.94 14.46 1.22
N PHE A 356 9.38 13.28 1.50
CA PHE A 356 8.05 13.11 2.07
C PHE A 356 7.74 13.98 3.30
N PRO A 357 8.64 14.10 4.32
CA PRO A 357 8.36 14.93 5.48
C PRO A 357 8.04 16.38 5.11
N ALA A 358 8.73 16.97 4.13
CA ALA A 358 8.51 18.36 3.71
C ALA A 358 7.23 18.56 2.88
N VAL A 359 6.56 17.47 2.51
CA VAL A 359 5.27 17.51 1.81
C VAL A 359 4.12 17.52 2.81
N ILE A 360 4.27 16.79 3.92
CA ILE A 360 3.17 16.55 4.87
C ILE A 360 3.29 17.40 6.13
N TYR A 361 4.50 17.62 6.64
CA TYR A 361 4.72 18.30 7.91
C TYR A 361 5.06 19.78 7.69
N PRO A 362 4.25 20.72 8.21
CA PRO A 362 4.42 22.14 7.92
C PRO A 362 5.64 22.76 8.64
N ASN A 363 6.01 22.23 9.80
CA ASN A 363 6.93 22.90 10.73
C ASN A 363 8.32 22.25 10.81
N LEU A 364 8.91 21.92 9.65
CA LEU A 364 10.26 21.36 9.64
C LEU A 364 11.35 22.41 9.94
N PRO A 365 12.41 22.03 10.69
CA PRO A 365 13.52 22.93 11.00
C PRO A 365 14.20 23.49 9.76
N MET A 366 14.71 24.73 9.86
CA MET A 366 15.43 25.39 8.77
C MET A 366 16.64 24.58 8.28
N PHE A 367 17.30 23.84 9.18
CA PHE A 367 18.40 22.96 8.82
C PHE A 367 17.96 21.80 7.91
N TYR A 368 16.80 21.18 8.20
CA TYR A 368 16.19 20.16 7.33
C TYR A 368 15.94 20.75 5.94
N LYS A 369 15.26 21.91 5.89
CA LYS A 369 14.91 22.60 4.64
C LYS A 369 16.17 22.92 3.82
N LYS A 370 17.24 23.42 4.46
CA LYS A 370 18.53 23.68 3.80
C LYS A 370 19.16 22.42 3.21
N GLN A 371 19.13 21.29 3.93
CA GLN A 371 19.63 20.01 3.41
C GLN A 371 18.77 19.50 2.25
N LEU A 372 17.44 19.62 2.36
CA LEU A 372 16.51 19.21 1.32
C LEU A 372 16.70 20.04 0.05
N SER A 373 16.90 21.36 0.17
CA SER A 373 17.20 22.23 -0.97
C SER A 373 18.45 21.79 -1.71
N LYS A 374 19.52 21.43 -0.98
CA LYS A 374 20.74 20.85 -1.59
C LYS A 374 20.47 19.51 -2.26
N LEU A 375 19.62 18.68 -1.66
CA LEU A 375 19.28 17.36 -2.16
C LEU A 375 18.50 17.45 -3.49
N THR A 376 17.45 18.27 -3.53
CA THR A 376 16.53 18.35 -4.68
C THR A 376 16.95 19.38 -5.72
N GLY A 377 17.84 20.31 -5.37
CA GLY A 377 18.16 21.48 -6.19
C GLY A 377 17.07 22.56 -6.18
N SER A 378 15.95 22.34 -5.49
CA SER A 378 14.86 23.32 -5.37
C SER A 378 15.21 24.38 -4.31
N ARG A 379 15.01 25.66 -4.64
CA ARG A 379 15.06 26.75 -3.67
C ARG A 379 13.74 26.91 -2.90
N ASP A 380 12.63 26.45 -3.48
CA ASP A 380 11.33 26.43 -2.83
C ASP A 380 11.15 25.08 -2.12
N THR A 381 11.53 25.05 -0.85
CA THR A 381 11.35 23.88 0.02
C THR A 381 10.00 23.89 0.75
N GLU A 382 9.21 24.95 0.61
CA GLU A 382 7.86 25.04 1.18
C GLU A 382 6.83 24.37 0.25
N ASN A 383 7.10 24.34 -1.07
CA ASN A 383 6.22 23.73 -2.05
C ASN A 383 6.79 22.45 -2.69
N MET A 384 7.14 21.46 -1.86
CA MET A 384 7.71 20.19 -2.34
C MET A 384 6.69 19.21 -2.92
N LEU A 385 5.38 19.47 -2.79
CA LEU A 385 4.31 18.56 -3.20
C LEU A 385 4.37 18.17 -4.69
N PRO A 386 4.47 19.10 -5.67
CA PRO A 386 4.53 18.73 -7.08
C PRO A 386 5.77 17.90 -7.42
N ILE A 387 6.92 18.27 -6.84
CA ILE A 387 8.20 17.53 -7.03
C ILE A 387 8.04 16.10 -6.51
N PHE A 388 7.51 15.95 -5.30
CA PHE A 388 7.28 14.64 -4.70
C PHE A 388 6.34 13.77 -5.52
N LEU A 389 5.20 14.31 -5.96
CA LEU A 389 4.22 13.54 -6.74
C LEU A 389 4.73 13.16 -8.12
N ARG A 390 5.50 14.03 -8.80
CA ARG A 390 6.17 13.66 -10.07
C ARG A 390 7.14 12.52 -9.87
N LEU A 391 8.01 12.61 -8.86
CA LEU A 391 8.94 11.54 -8.51
C LEU A 391 8.22 10.25 -8.11
N TRP A 392 7.09 10.36 -7.41
CA TRP A 392 6.25 9.21 -7.06
C TRP A 392 5.70 8.51 -8.31
N GLY A 393 5.24 9.26 -9.32
CA GLY A 393 4.79 8.69 -10.59
C GLY A 393 5.90 8.01 -11.39
N GLU A 394 7.12 8.56 -11.34
CA GLU A 394 8.27 7.98 -12.06
C GLU A 394 8.86 6.74 -11.35
N LEU A 395 8.89 6.75 -10.01
CA LEU A 395 9.73 5.86 -9.21
C LEU A 395 8.96 5.02 -8.19
N GLY A 396 7.75 5.44 -7.83
CA GLY A 396 6.93 4.87 -6.78
C GLY A 396 5.91 3.87 -7.29
N ASP A 397 4.97 4.36 -8.09
CA ASP A 397 3.81 3.65 -8.61
C ASP A 397 3.54 4.00 -10.07
N SER A 398 3.66 3.00 -10.95
CA SER A 398 3.42 3.15 -12.39
C SER A 398 1.96 3.50 -12.72
N ASN A 399 1.01 3.22 -11.83
CA ASN A 399 -0.41 3.52 -12.03
C ASN A 399 -0.78 4.93 -11.55
N PHE A 400 0.18 5.70 -11.02
CA PHE A 400 -0.11 7.01 -10.42
C PHE A 400 -0.75 8.00 -11.41
N LEU A 401 -0.33 8.01 -12.68
CA LEU A 401 -0.94 8.87 -13.70
C LEU A 401 -2.43 8.54 -13.92
N HIS A 402 -2.79 7.25 -13.87
CA HIS A 402 -4.18 6.84 -13.95
C HIS A 402 -4.98 7.33 -12.73
N VAL A 403 -4.38 7.31 -11.53
CA VAL A 403 -5.00 7.86 -10.31
C VAL A 403 -5.29 9.35 -10.48
N LEU A 404 -4.32 10.14 -10.98
CA LEU A 404 -4.53 11.57 -11.22
C LEU A 404 -5.63 11.83 -12.25
N ASN A 405 -5.63 11.09 -13.36
CA ASN A 405 -6.66 11.21 -14.39
C ASN A 405 -8.05 10.87 -13.85
N LYS A 406 -8.17 9.79 -13.07
CA LYS A 406 -9.42 9.38 -12.42
C LYS A 406 -9.95 10.46 -11.46
N LEU A 407 -9.06 11.14 -10.76
CA LEU A 407 -9.39 12.23 -9.83
C LEU A 407 -9.47 13.61 -10.51
N LYS A 408 -9.18 13.68 -11.82
CA LYS A 408 -9.11 14.92 -12.61
C LYS A 408 -8.16 15.96 -12.00
N LEU A 409 -6.98 15.52 -11.56
CA LEU A 409 -5.94 16.36 -10.94
C LEU A 409 -4.76 16.57 -11.90
N THR A 410 -4.09 17.72 -11.77
CA THR A 410 -2.86 18.07 -12.54
C THR A 410 -1.65 18.28 -11.62
N LEU A 411 -0.42 18.15 -12.13
CA LEU A 411 0.85 18.30 -11.36
C LEU A 411 1.68 19.52 -11.75
#